data_AF-A0A2E5ZHS0-F1
#
_entry.id   AF-A0A2E5ZHS0-F1
#
_cell.length_a   1.000
_cell.length_b   1.000
_cell.length_c   1.000
_cell.angle_alpha   90.00
_cell.angle_beta   90.00
_cell.angle_gamma   90.00
#
_symmetry.space_group_name_H-M   'P 1'
#
loop_
_entity.id
_entity.type
_entity.pdbx_description
1 polymer ?
#
loop_
_entity_poly.entity_id
_entity_poly.type
_entity_poly.pdbx_seq_one_letter_code
_entity_poly.pdbx_strand_id
1 'polypeptide(L)'
;MGRISRTITLAKVSWQVLRQDRELLVLPVLSFLASIGVLLAIWLPTMAVSDLSGVASEEGGVDAVVAFAGLASALLLSVVGVFFKAALVAGAYERMSGGDPTVRSAISRATRHLGGLLPWALLTATVGLVLSALRDRAGRLGQFAVSLIGMAWEAASFLVIPAIVIDDEGAISGLKASASLLKRTWGENLASQVGFGLLGLAAMVPAVLIVMVAGPLGLVIAVPWVALAVVVLIALGAVFQTALYLYATTGAVPDGFEDSPLREALATH
;
A
#
# COMPACT_ATOMS: atom_id res chain seq x y z
N MET A 1 8.54 27.07 2.44
CA MET A 1 7.40 26.48 1.70
C MET A 1 6.47 25.69 2.63
N GLY A 2 5.16 25.87 2.52
CA GLY A 2 4.17 25.15 3.34
C GLY A 2 4.15 23.63 3.08
N ARG A 3 3.68 22.84 4.07
CA ARG A 3 3.65 21.36 4.03
C ARG A 3 2.90 20.81 2.81
N ILE A 4 1.73 21.38 2.52
CA ILE A 4 0.87 20.96 1.39
C ILE A 4 1.56 21.20 0.05
N SER A 5 2.27 22.32 -0.11
CA SER A 5 3.01 22.63 -1.34
C SER A 5 4.10 21.58 -1.61
N ARG A 6 4.85 21.16 -0.57
CA ARG A 6 5.85 20.08 -0.69
C ARG A 6 5.23 18.75 -1.10
N THR A 7 4.13 18.33 -0.46
CA THR A 7 3.44 17.09 -0.84
C THR A 7 2.94 17.13 -2.29
N ILE A 8 2.40 18.26 -2.75
CA ILE A 8 1.97 18.43 -4.15
C ILE A 8 3.16 18.35 -5.11
N THR A 9 4.28 19.00 -4.79
CA THR A 9 5.49 18.94 -5.64
C THR A 9 6.03 17.52 -5.73
N LEU A 10 6.14 16.80 -4.60
CA LEU A 10 6.58 15.41 -4.59
C LEU A 10 5.64 14.52 -5.42
N ALA A 11 4.32 14.68 -5.27
CA ALA A 11 3.36 13.94 -6.08
C ALA A 11 3.46 14.26 -7.58
N LYS A 12 3.73 15.52 -7.95
CA LYS A 12 3.96 15.92 -9.34
C LYS A 12 5.22 15.28 -9.92
N VAL A 13 6.31 15.21 -9.15
CA VAL A 13 7.55 14.55 -9.59
C VAL A 13 7.33 13.04 -9.73
N SER A 14 6.71 12.40 -8.73
CA SER A 14 6.34 10.98 -8.83
C SER A 14 5.41 10.73 -10.04
N TRP A 15 4.52 11.66 -10.36
CA TRP A 15 3.66 11.58 -11.54
C TRP A 15 4.45 11.73 -12.84
N GLN A 16 5.47 12.59 -12.87
CA GLN A 16 6.33 12.75 -14.05
C GLN A 16 7.09 11.47 -14.38
N VAL A 17 7.63 10.80 -13.36
CA VAL A 17 8.27 9.47 -13.50
C VAL A 17 7.22 8.44 -13.96
N LEU A 18 6.10 8.33 -13.26
CA LEU A 18 5.04 7.37 -13.60
C LEU A 18 4.44 7.58 -15.00
N ARG A 19 4.40 8.82 -15.48
CA ARG A 19 3.87 9.15 -16.81
C ARG A 19 4.78 8.66 -17.94
N GLN A 20 6.07 8.49 -17.68
CA GLN A 20 7.01 7.88 -18.63
C GLN A 20 6.70 6.38 -18.78
N ASP A 21 6.27 5.72 -17.70
CA ASP A 21 6.09 4.27 -17.65
C ASP A 21 4.65 3.89 -17.25
N ARG A 22 3.67 4.34 -18.05
CA ARG A 22 2.23 4.14 -17.76
C ARG A 22 1.85 2.66 -17.69
N GLU A 23 2.65 1.77 -18.26
CA GLU A 23 2.46 0.33 -18.21
C GLU A 23 2.46 -0.20 -16.76
N LEU A 24 3.18 0.46 -15.84
CA LEU A 24 3.20 0.09 -14.43
C LEU A 24 1.85 0.28 -13.73
N LEU A 25 0.94 1.10 -14.28
CA LEU A 25 -0.44 1.23 -13.79
C LEU A 25 -1.28 -0.04 -13.98
N VAL A 26 -0.81 -0.98 -14.79
CA VAL A 26 -1.46 -2.29 -14.93
C VAL A 26 -1.26 -3.12 -13.65
N LEU A 27 -0.20 -2.91 -12.88
CA LEU A 27 0.10 -3.70 -11.69
C LEU A 27 -0.94 -3.54 -10.56
N PRO A 28 -1.39 -2.32 -10.18
CA PRO A 28 -2.50 -2.18 -9.23
C PRO A 28 -3.81 -2.78 -9.74
N VAL A 29 -4.07 -2.71 -11.05
CA VAL A 29 -5.26 -3.31 -11.66
C VAL A 29 -5.21 -4.84 -11.57
N LEU A 30 -4.07 -5.44 -11.89
CA LEU A 30 -3.85 -6.89 -11.72
C LEU A 30 -3.98 -7.31 -10.26
N SER A 31 -3.49 -6.50 -9.31
CA SER A 31 -3.68 -6.74 -7.88
C SER A 31 -5.15 -6.77 -7.48
N PHE A 32 -5.94 -5.81 -7.98
CA PHE A 32 -7.37 -5.76 -7.74
C PHE A 32 -8.10 -6.98 -8.31
N LEU A 33 -7.82 -7.34 -9.57
CA LEU A 33 -8.41 -8.51 -10.21
C LEU A 33 -8.01 -9.82 -9.51
N ALA A 34 -6.75 -9.97 -9.12
CA ALA A 34 -6.28 -11.11 -8.35
C ALA A 34 -6.97 -11.20 -6.98
N SER A 35 -7.16 -10.05 -6.31
CA SER A 35 -7.88 -9.97 -5.04
C SER A 35 -9.34 -10.42 -5.16
N ILE A 36 -10.04 -10.00 -6.24
CA ILE A 36 -11.38 -10.49 -6.55
C ILE A 36 -11.35 -12.01 -6.78
N GLY A 37 -10.40 -12.50 -7.56
CA GLY A 37 -10.24 -13.93 -7.82
C GLY A 37 -10.09 -14.75 -6.53
N VAL A 38 -9.25 -14.27 -5.59
CA VAL A 38 -9.08 -14.88 -4.26
C VAL A 38 -10.39 -14.88 -3.48
N LEU A 39 -11.09 -13.75 -3.43
CA LEU A 39 -12.36 -13.66 -2.70
C LEU A 39 -13.43 -14.58 -3.29
N LEU A 40 -13.58 -14.61 -4.62
CA LEU A 40 -14.54 -15.49 -5.29
C LEU A 40 -14.20 -16.97 -5.05
N ALA A 41 -12.93 -17.34 -5.16
CA ALA A 41 -12.48 -18.71 -4.96
C ALA A 41 -12.72 -19.23 -3.53
N ILE A 42 -12.68 -18.33 -2.53
CA ILE A 42 -12.93 -18.67 -1.13
C ILE A 42 -14.42 -18.63 -0.82
N TRP A 43 -15.09 -17.51 -1.11
CA TRP A 43 -16.43 -17.24 -0.61
C TRP A 43 -17.54 -17.95 -1.40
N LEU A 44 -17.37 -18.22 -2.70
CA LEU A 44 -18.39 -18.96 -3.46
C LEU A 44 -18.60 -20.39 -2.89
N PRO A 45 -17.56 -21.20 -2.65
CA PRO A 45 -17.71 -22.48 -1.96
C PRO A 45 -18.22 -22.34 -0.52
N THR A 46 -17.72 -21.35 0.25
CA THR A 46 -18.14 -21.16 1.65
C THR A 46 -19.64 -20.92 1.76
N MET A 47 -20.20 -20.06 0.91
CA MET A 47 -21.64 -19.76 0.89
C MET A 47 -22.47 -20.99 0.49
N ALA A 48 -22.00 -21.76 -0.50
CA ALA A 48 -22.68 -22.99 -0.93
C ALA A 48 -22.74 -24.04 0.20
N VAL A 49 -21.65 -24.21 0.95
CA VAL A 49 -21.57 -25.16 2.06
C VAL A 49 -22.39 -24.69 3.27
N SER A 50 -22.40 -23.38 3.57
CA SER A 50 -23.21 -22.83 4.67
C SER A 50 -24.71 -22.98 4.40
N ASP A 51 -25.16 -22.81 3.16
CA ASP A 51 -26.58 -22.94 2.78
C ASP A 51 -27.04 -24.41 2.78
N LEU A 52 -26.17 -25.34 2.36
CA LEU A 52 -26.47 -26.78 2.28
C LEU A 52 -26.52 -27.47 3.65
N SER A 53 -25.70 -27.01 4.60
CA SER A 53 -25.50 -27.70 5.86
C SER A 53 -26.61 -27.41 6.88
N GLY A 54 -27.45 -26.39 6.67
CA GLY A 54 -28.49 -26.00 7.61
C GLY A 54 -27.96 -25.66 9.01
N VAL A 55 -26.64 -25.47 9.13
CA VAL A 55 -25.94 -25.13 10.37
C VAL A 55 -26.13 -23.64 10.62
N ALA A 56 -27.38 -23.25 10.82
CA ALA A 56 -27.67 -22.09 11.63
C ALA A 56 -27.23 -22.49 13.04
N SER A 57 -26.05 -22.05 13.45
CA SER A 57 -25.60 -22.13 14.83
C SER A 57 -26.72 -21.53 15.70
N GLU A 58 -27.45 -22.37 16.45
CA GLU A 58 -28.45 -21.91 17.42
C GLU A 58 -27.79 -21.13 18.58
N GLU A 59 -26.46 -21.16 18.67
CA GLU A 59 -25.66 -20.33 19.55
C GLU A 59 -24.94 -19.27 18.70
N GLY A 60 -25.11 -17.98 19.03
CA GLY A 60 -24.66 -16.81 18.24
C GLY A 60 -23.15 -16.60 18.07
N GLY A 61 -22.38 -17.66 17.81
CA GLY A 61 -20.99 -17.65 17.38
C GLY A 61 -20.83 -17.64 15.86
N VAL A 62 -19.72 -17.08 15.38
CA VAL A 62 -19.33 -17.15 13.96
C VAL A 62 -19.04 -18.60 13.60
N ASP A 63 -19.66 -19.12 12.53
CA ASP A 63 -19.39 -20.45 12.00
C ASP A 63 -17.87 -20.64 11.75
N ALA A 64 -17.31 -21.77 12.19
CA ALA A 64 -15.90 -22.10 12.05
C ALA A 64 -15.45 -22.06 10.57
N VAL A 65 -16.33 -22.45 9.64
CA VAL A 65 -16.05 -22.38 8.20
C VAL A 65 -15.90 -20.94 7.73
N VAL A 66 -16.79 -20.05 8.19
CA VAL A 66 -16.74 -18.61 7.88
C VAL A 66 -15.53 -17.94 8.51
N ALA A 67 -15.19 -18.29 9.75
CA ALA A 67 -13.98 -17.78 10.41
C ALA A 67 -12.71 -18.20 9.68
N PHE A 68 -12.63 -19.47 9.24
CA PHE A 68 -11.51 -19.97 8.44
C PHE A 68 -11.43 -19.27 7.07
N ALA A 69 -12.56 -19.10 6.39
CA ALA A 69 -12.63 -18.37 5.11
C ALA A 69 -12.17 -16.91 5.27
N GLY A 70 -12.57 -16.24 6.36
CA GLY A 70 -12.10 -14.90 6.70
C GLY A 70 -10.60 -14.82 6.93
N LEU A 71 -10.04 -15.75 7.71
CA LEU A 71 -8.59 -15.83 7.95
C LEU A 71 -7.81 -16.10 6.66
N ALA A 72 -8.25 -17.08 5.86
CA ALA A 72 -7.65 -17.41 4.57
C ALA A 72 -7.68 -16.20 3.61
N SER A 73 -8.81 -15.49 3.57
CA SER A 73 -8.95 -14.26 2.79
C SER A 73 -7.94 -13.20 3.24
N ALA A 74 -7.83 -12.94 4.55
CA ALA A 74 -6.89 -11.94 5.07
C ALA A 74 -5.42 -12.26 4.72
N LEU A 75 -5.02 -13.53 4.84
CA LEU A 75 -3.66 -13.97 4.52
C LEU A 75 -3.36 -13.86 3.01
N LEU A 76 -4.25 -14.39 2.17
CA LEU A 76 -4.04 -14.42 0.71
C LEU A 76 -4.12 -13.03 0.10
N LEU A 77 -5.04 -12.18 0.55
CA LEU A 77 -5.11 -10.79 0.11
C LEU A 77 -3.86 -9.99 0.51
N SER A 78 -3.30 -10.26 1.69
CA SER A 78 -2.02 -9.66 2.09
C SER A 78 -0.89 -10.08 1.16
N VAL A 79 -0.82 -11.37 0.80
CA VAL A 79 0.18 -11.87 -0.17
C VAL A 79 0.04 -11.19 -1.53
N VAL A 80 -1.18 -11.11 -2.08
CA VAL A 80 -1.45 -10.42 -3.34
C VAL A 80 -1.03 -8.96 -3.27
N GLY A 81 -1.49 -8.23 -2.23
CA GLY A 81 -1.20 -6.81 -2.05
C GLY A 81 0.30 -6.52 -1.94
N VAL A 82 1.02 -7.28 -1.10
CA VAL A 82 2.47 -7.16 -0.93
C VAL A 82 3.21 -7.47 -2.22
N PHE A 83 2.84 -8.54 -2.92
CA PHE A 83 3.48 -8.95 -4.17
C PHE A 83 3.38 -7.88 -5.26
N PHE A 84 2.17 -7.36 -5.52
CA PHE A 84 2.00 -6.33 -6.54
C PHE A 84 2.60 -4.99 -6.12
N LYS A 85 2.55 -4.62 -4.84
CA LYS A 85 3.26 -3.44 -4.34
C LYS A 85 4.77 -3.57 -4.54
N ALA A 86 5.34 -4.76 -4.30
CA ALA A 86 6.73 -5.07 -4.57
C ALA A 86 7.07 -4.98 -6.06
N ALA A 87 6.18 -5.44 -6.95
CA ALA A 87 6.36 -5.28 -8.39
C ALA A 87 6.38 -3.80 -8.81
N LEU A 88 5.49 -2.95 -8.26
CA LEU A 88 5.56 -1.51 -8.53
C LEU A 88 6.87 -0.89 -8.03
N VAL A 89 7.29 -1.25 -6.83
CA VAL A 89 8.57 -0.78 -6.26
C VAL A 89 9.75 -1.21 -7.14
N ALA A 90 9.73 -2.44 -7.66
CA ALA A 90 10.73 -2.96 -8.59
C ALA A 90 10.78 -2.17 -9.90
N GLY A 91 9.62 -1.90 -10.52
CA GLY A 91 9.56 -1.10 -11.75
C GLY A 91 10.00 0.35 -11.54
N ALA A 92 9.59 0.96 -10.42
CA ALA A 92 10.06 2.28 -10.04
C ALA A 92 11.58 2.33 -9.83
N TYR A 93 12.15 1.29 -9.21
CA TYR A 93 13.59 1.18 -9.00
C TYR A 93 14.35 1.01 -10.32
N GLU A 94 13.86 0.16 -11.23
CA GLU A 94 14.44 -0.04 -12.55
C GLU A 94 14.51 1.29 -13.32
N ARG A 95 13.43 2.08 -13.29
CA ARG A 95 13.40 3.39 -13.94
C ARG A 95 14.39 4.38 -13.35
N MET A 96 14.44 4.45 -12.01
CA MET A 96 15.33 5.35 -11.27
C MET A 96 16.81 4.96 -11.36
N SER A 97 17.09 3.74 -11.84
CA SER A 97 18.44 3.23 -12.08
C SER A 97 18.85 3.36 -13.56
N GLY A 98 18.09 4.11 -14.37
CA GLY A 98 18.36 4.32 -15.80
C GLY A 98 17.86 3.22 -16.74
N GLY A 99 17.08 2.25 -16.22
CA GLY A 99 16.47 1.17 -17.01
C GLY A 99 15.13 1.55 -17.64
N ASP A 100 14.56 0.60 -18.39
CA ASP A 100 13.25 0.70 -19.06
C ASP A 100 12.26 -0.30 -18.41
N PRO A 101 11.39 0.15 -17.49
CA PRO A 101 10.54 -0.74 -16.71
C PRO A 101 9.38 -1.28 -17.53
N THR A 102 9.18 -2.60 -17.45
CA THR A 102 8.02 -3.27 -18.05
C THR A 102 7.22 -4.01 -16.99
N VAL A 103 5.95 -4.32 -17.27
CA VAL A 103 5.14 -5.16 -16.37
C VAL A 103 5.84 -6.51 -16.12
N ARG A 104 6.49 -7.06 -17.16
CA ARG A 104 7.21 -8.33 -17.07
C ARG A 104 8.47 -8.22 -16.20
N SER A 105 9.28 -7.18 -16.35
CA SER A 105 10.49 -7.00 -15.54
C SER A 105 10.13 -6.76 -14.07
N ALA A 106 9.11 -5.94 -13.81
CA ALA A 106 8.58 -5.67 -12.48
C ALA A 106 8.08 -6.95 -11.77
N ILE A 107 7.24 -7.75 -12.44
CA ILE A 107 6.75 -9.03 -11.92
C ILE A 107 7.91 -10.00 -11.73
N SER A 108 8.81 -10.12 -12.71
CA SER A 108 9.96 -11.03 -12.61
C SER A 108 10.83 -10.69 -11.40
N ARG A 109 11.13 -9.42 -11.17
CA ARG A 109 11.90 -9.00 -10.00
C ARG A 109 11.15 -9.29 -8.70
N ALA A 110 9.85 -9.01 -8.61
CA ALA A 110 9.05 -9.37 -7.43
C ALA A 110 9.05 -10.89 -7.16
N THR A 111 8.95 -11.72 -8.21
CA THR A 111 8.97 -13.19 -8.06
C THR A 111 10.30 -13.73 -7.54
N ARG A 112 11.43 -13.09 -7.87
CA ARG A 112 12.74 -13.49 -7.35
C ARG A 112 12.89 -13.25 -5.84
N HIS A 113 12.14 -12.29 -5.30
CA HIS A 113 12.19 -11.91 -3.89
C HIS A 113 11.03 -12.49 -3.06
N LEU A 114 10.35 -13.54 -3.56
CA LEU A 114 9.26 -14.20 -2.83
C LEU A 114 9.68 -14.71 -1.44
N GLY A 115 10.95 -15.10 -1.28
CA GLY A 115 11.52 -15.53 0.01
C GLY A 115 11.42 -14.46 1.10
N GLY A 116 11.57 -13.18 0.75
CA GLY A 116 11.38 -12.06 1.67
C GLY A 116 9.92 -11.56 1.74
N LEU A 117 9.22 -11.55 0.60
CA LEU A 117 7.87 -11.00 0.47
C LEU A 117 6.79 -11.88 1.12
N LEU A 118 6.88 -13.21 1.03
CA LEU A 118 5.87 -14.10 1.62
C LEU A 118 5.84 -13.98 3.16
N PRO A 119 6.97 -14.13 3.89
CA PRO A 119 6.96 -13.94 5.34
C PRO A 119 6.53 -12.52 5.74
N TRP A 120 6.88 -11.51 4.93
CA TRP A 120 6.44 -10.14 5.16
C TRP A 120 4.92 -9.97 5.03
N ALA A 121 4.31 -10.58 4.03
CA ALA A 121 2.86 -10.59 3.85
C ALA A 121 2.13 -11.26 5.02
N LEU A 122 2.66 -12.39 5.50
CA LEU A 122 2.12 -13.07 6.68
C LEU A 122 2.23 -12.19 7.93
N LEU A 123 3.38 -11.54 8.14
CA LEU A 123 3.58 -10.61 9.25
C LEU A 123 2.60 -9.43 9.19
N THR A 124 2.44 -8.83 8.02
CA THR A 124 1.52 -7.71 7.79
C THR A 124 0.07 -8.11 8.06
N ALA A 125 -0.36 -9.26 7.55
CA ALA A 125 -1.70 -9.79 7.81
C ALA A 125 -1.92 -10.04 9.31
N THR A 126 -0.94 -10.66 9.96
CA THR A 126 -1.00 -10.97 11.40
C THR A 126 -1.14 -9.71 12.23
N VAL A 127 -0.30 -8.69 11.98
CA VAL A 127 -0.40 -7.41 12.69
C VAL A 127 -1.74 -6.73 12.42
N GLY A 128 -2.23 -6.75 11.17
CA GLY A 128 -3.55 -6.22 10.82
C GLY A 128 -4.68 -6.89 11.61
N LEU A 129 -4.68 -8.23 11.69
CA LEU A 129 -5.66 -9.01 12.44
C LEU A 129 -5.57 -8.72 13.95
N VAL A 130 -4.36 -8.65 14.51
CA VAL A 130 -4.15 -8.31 15.93
C VAL A 130 -4.66 -6.91 16.24
N LEU A 131 -4.31 -5.91 15.42
CA LEU A 131 -4.79 -4.54 15.61
C LEU A 131 -6.31 -4.43 15.47
N SER A 132 -6.92 -5.18 14.53
CA SER A 132 -8.37 -5.25 14.41
C SER A 132 -9.02 -5.84 15.67
N ALA A 133 -8.52 -6.99 16.14
CA ALA A 133 -9.05 -7.64 17.34
C ALA A 133 -8.91 -6.77 18.61
N LEU A 134 -7.80 -6.02 18.73
CA LEU A 134 -7.62 -5.07 19.83
C LEU A 134 -8.60 -3.89 19.72
N ARG A 135 -8.86 -3.40 18.51
CA ARG A 135 -9.80 -2.30 18.26
C ARG A 135 -11.24 -2.69 18.59
N ASP A 136 -11.64 -3.90 18.23
CA ASP A 136 -13.01 -4.41 18.45
C ASP A 136 -13.33 -4.59 19.93
N ARG A 137 -12.30 -4.87 20.75
CA ARG A 137 -12.42 -5.03 22.20
C ARG A 137 -12.19 -3.75 22.99
N ALA A 138 -11.74 -2.69 22.33
CA ALA A 138 -11.38 -1.43 22.97
C ALA A 138 -12.56 -0.47 23.06
N GLY A 139 -12.71 0.20 24.21
CA GLY A 139 -13.54 1.41 24.32
C GLY A 139 -12.93 2.58 23.51
N ARG A 140 -13.63 3.72 23.42
CA ARG A 140 -13.22 4.88 22.58
C ARG A 140 -11.76 5.32 22.79
N LEU A 141 -11.28 5.37 24.03
CA LEU A 141 -9.90 5.72 24.36
C LEU A 141 -8.89 4.65 23.91
N GLY A 142 -9.25 3.37 24.03
CA GLY A 142 -8.40 2.27 23.57
C GLY A 142 -8.33 2.23 22.03
N GLN A 143 -9.41 2.56 21.32
CA GLN A 143 -9.40 2.65 19.85
C GLN A 143 -8.42 3.73 19.36
N PHE A 144 -8.32 4.85 20.07
CA PHE A 144 -7.33 5.88 19.80
C PHE A 144 -5.90 5.40 20.07
N ALA A 145 -5.66 4.66 21.14
CA ALA A 145 -4.34 4.08 21.40
C ALA A 145 -3.97 3.05 20.31
N VAL A 146 -4.89 2.17 19.91
CA VAL A 146 -4.67 1.17 18.86
C VAL A 146 -4.44 1.83 17.50
N SER A 147 -5.11 2.94 17.18
CA SER A 147 -4.85 3.68 15.94
C SER A 147 -3.45 4.29 15.94
N LEU A 148 -2.98 4.81 17.08
CA LEU A 148 -1.62 5.35 17.19
C LEU A 148 -0.55 4.26 17.02
N ILE A 149 -0.78 3.06 17.57
CA ILE A 149 0.08 1.90 17.35
C ILE A 149 0.08 1.50 15.86
N GLY A 150 -1.09 1.51 15.21
CA GLY A 150 -1.20 1.27 13.78
C GLY A 150 -0.40 2.27 12.93
N MET A 151 -0.49 3.56 13.25
CA MET A 151 0.30 4.60 12.58
C MET A 151 1.81 4.39 12.79
N ALA A 152 2.23 4.03 14.00
CA ALA A 152 3.63 3.73 14.29
C ALA A 152 4.12 2.51 13.50
N TRP A 153 3.29 1.47 13.39
CA TRP A 153 3.57 0.29 12.56
C TRP A 153 3.70 0.65 11.07
N GLU A 154 2.78 1.42 10.52
CA GLU A 154 2.81 1.88 9.13
C GLU A 154 4.08 2.69 8.84
N ALA A 155 4.44 3.60 9.75
CA ALA A 155 5.67 4.38 9.63
C ALA A 155 6.92 3.49 9.67
N ALA A 156 7.01 2.59 10.67
CA ALA A 156 8.15 1.69 10.82
C ALA A 156 8.29 0.69 9.65
N SER A 157 7.18 0.30 9.04
CA SER A 157 7.14 -0.64 7.91
C SER A 157 7.22 0.02 6.54
N PHE A 158 7.23 1.36 6.49
CA PHE A 158 7.11 2.11 5.24
C PHE A 158 8.19 1.76 4.21
N LEU A 159 9.42 1.44 4.63
CA LEU A 159 10.54 1.17 3.72
C LEU A 159 10.86 -0.32 3.58
N VAL A 160 10.04 -1.22 4.13
CA VAL A 160 10.34 -2.66 4.15
C VAL A 160 10.31 -3.29 2.77
N ILE A 161 9.31 -2.97 1.95
CA ILE A 161 9.19 -3.53 0.60
C ILE A 161 10.39 -3.14 -0.28
N PRO A 162 10.80 -1.86 -0.35
CA PRO A 162 12.05 -1.47 -0.99
C PRO A 162 13.27 -2.21 -0.46
N ALA A 163 13.42 -2.35 0.86
CA ALA A 163 14.53 -3.10 1.45
C ALA A 163 14.57 -4.55 0.96
N ILE A 164 13.42 -5.22 0.90
CA ILE A 164 13.31 -6.60 0.39
C ILE A 164 13.64 -6.67 -1.11
N VAL A 165 13.14 -5.73 -1.92
CA VAL A 165 13.19 -5.82 -3.39
C VAL A 165 14.48 -5.27 -4.00
N ILE A 166 15.12 -4.32 -3.32
CA ILE A 166 16.31 -3.62 -3.79
C ILE A 166 17.56 -4.22 -3.16
N ASP A 167 17.54 -4.49 -1.86
CA ASP A 167 18.71 -4.97 -1.09
C ASP A 167 18.61 -6.45 -0.68
N ASP A 168 17.62 -7.18 -1.18
CA ASP A 168 17.38 -8.62 -0.91
C ASP A 168 17.26 -8.96 0.59
N GLU A 169 16.74 -8.01 1.37
CA GLU A 169 16.50 -8.22 2.79
C GLU A 169 15.35 -9.22 3.05
N GLY A 170 15.43 -9.95 4.16
CA GLY A 170 14.31 -10.75 4.66
C GLY A 170 13.23 -9.88 5.34
N ALA A 171 12.08 -10.47 5.67
CA ALA A 171 10.96 -9.72 6.27
C ALA A 171 11.33 -9.00 7.59
N ILE A 172 12.04 -9.69 8.49
CA ILE A 172 12.42 -9.14 9.80
C ILE A 172 13.61 -8.19 9.67
N SER A 173 14.62 -8.53 8.87
CA SER A 173 15.79 -7.67 8.67
C SER A 173 15.40 -6.40 7.90
N GLY A 174 14.53 -6.50 6.90
CA GLY A 174 13.91 -5.38 6.20
C GLY A 174 13.10 -4.46 7.12
N LEU A 175 12.33 -5.01 8.08
CA LEU A 175 11.65 -4.20 9.11
C LEU A 175 12.64 -3.45 10.00
N LYS A 176 13.72 -4.11 10.43
CA LYS A 176 14.78 -3.47 11.22
C LYS A 176 15.48 -2.38 10.42
N ALA A 177 15.81 -2.65 9.15
CA ALA A 177 16.43 -1.70 8.24
C ALA A 177 15.54 -0.48 8.05
N SER A 178 14.26 -0.69 7.71
CA SER A 178 13.25 0.36 7.57
C SER A 178 13.13 1.23 8.83
N ALA A 179 12.97 0.63 10.00
CA ALA A 179 12.90 1.36 11.27
C ALA A 179 14.20 2.14 11.57
N SER A 180 15.36 1.58 11.23
CA SER A 180 16.65 2.24 11.43
C SER A 180 16.84 3.44 10.49
N LEU A 181 16.46 3.32 9.22
CA LEU A 181 16.49 4.39 8.23
C LEU A 181 15.53 5.51 8.63
N LEU A 182 14.32 5.15 9.07
CA LEU A 182 13.35 6.11 9.57
C LEU A 182 13.88 6.86 10.79
N LYS A 183 14.46 6.16 11.77
CA LYS A 183 15.04 6.77 12.97
C LYS A 183 16.18 7.74 12.63
N ARG A 184 17.03 7.39 11.66
CA ARG A 184 18.20 8.19 11.24
C ARG A 184 17.82 9.40 10.41
N THR A 185 16.92 9.21 9.44
CA THR A 185 16.62 10.22 8.42
C THR A 185 15.39 11.07 8.80
N TRP A 186 14.49 10.57 9.65
CA TRP A 186 13.19 11.20 9.88
C TRP A 186 12.88 11.63 11.33
N GLY A 187 13.71 11.29 12.33
CA GLY A 187 13.70 11.88 13.69
C GLY A 187 12.34 12.30 14.27
N GLU A 188 12.27 13.47 14.93
CA GLU A 188 11.01 14.04 15.47
C GLU A 188 10.06 14.62 14.40
N ASN A 189 10.51 14.72 13.13
CA ASN A 189 9.74 15.35 12.04
C ASN A 189 8.83 14.40 11.27
N LEU A 190 8.85 13.09 11.60
CA LEU A 190 8.11 12.00 10.96
C LEU A 190 6.63 12.28 10.68
N ALA A 191 5.93 12.87 11.65
CA ALA A 191 4.49 13.09 11.55
C ALA A 191 4.10 14.23 10.60
N SER A 192 5.07 15.02 10.10
CA SER A 192 4.79 16.33 9.51
C SER A 192 4.99 16.44 7.99
N GLN A 193 5.61 15.45 7.34
CA GLN A 193 6.20 15.65 6.02
C GLN A 193 5.42 15.03 4.83
N VAL A 194 4.54 14.05 5.05
CA VAL A 194 3.93 13.31 3.92
C VAL A 194 2.40 13.21 4.06
N GLY A 195 1.69 14.12 3.41
CA GLY A 195 0.24 14.19 3.39
C GLY A 195 -0.39 13.49 2.17
N PHE A 196 0.07 12.30 1.75
CA PHE A 196 -0.59 11.59 0.63
C PHE A 196 -2.07 11.31 0.93
N GLY A 197 -2.46 11.19 2.21
CA GLY A 197 -3.87 11.10 2.62
C GLY A 197 -4.71 12.31 2.18
N LEU A 198 -4.16 13.53 2.23
CA LEU A 198 -4.84 14.74 1.75
C LEU A 198 -4.99 14.74 0.23
N LEU A 199 -4.01 14.21 -0.50
CA LEU A 199 -4.12 14.03 -1.94
C LEU A 199 -5.21 13.00 -2.28
N GLY A 200 -5.30 11.93 -1.51
CA GLY A 200 -6.38 10.96 -1.62
C GLY A 200 -7.75 11.59 -1.41
N LEU A 201 -7.93 12.35 -0.34
CA LEU A 201 -9.18 13.08 -0.08
C LEU A 201 -9.52 14.07 -1.21
N ALA A 202 -8.54 14.84 -1.67
CA ALA A 202 -8.73 15.78 -2.78
C ALA A 202 -9.12 15.06 -4.09
N ALA A 203 -8.55 13.89 -4.36
CA ALA A 203 -8.88 13.10 -5.54
C ALA A 203 -10.32 12.55 -5.53
N MET A 204 -10.95 12.46 -4.36
CA MET A 204 -12.36 12.03 -4.22
C MET A 204 -13.36 13.16 -4.44
N VAL A 205 -12.95 14.43 -4.35
CA VAL A 205 -13.85 15.59 -4.50
C VAL A 205 -14.64 15.56 -5.83
N PRO A 206 -14.02 15.31 -7.00
CA PRO A 206 -14.77 15.25 -8.26
C PRO A 206 -15.85 14.16 -8.26
N ALA A 207 -15.56 12.97 -7.71
CA ALA A 207 -16.54 11.89 -7.63
C ALA A 207 -17.76 12.28 -6.78
N VAL A 208 -17.53 12.92 -5.64
CA VAL A 208 -18.61 13.41 -4.77
C VAL A 208 -19.43 14.48 -5.49
N LEU A 209 -18.79 15.44 -6.14
CA LEU A 209 -19.47 16.50 -6.89
C LEU A 209 -20.34 15.94 -8.03
N ILE A 210 -19.82 14.95 -8.77
CA ILE A 210 -20.56 14.29 -9.86
C ILE A 210 -21.82 13.60 -9.32
N VAL A 211 -21.72 12.87 -8.21
CA VAL A 211 -22.89 12.20 -7.61
C VAL A 211 -23.89 13.21 -7.05
N MET A 212 -23.40 14.31 -6.45
CA MET A 212 -24.27 15.37 -5.93
C MET A 212 -25.07 16.07 -7.03
N VAL A 213 -24.48 16.25 -8.22
CA VAL A 213 -25.14 16.94 -9.35
C VAL A 213 -26.00 15.99 -10.18
N ALA A 214 -25.51 14.79 -10.47
CA ALA A 214 -26.17 13.84 -11.39
C ALA A 214 -26.98 12.74 -10.67
N GLY A 215 -27.02 12.76 -9.33
CA GLY A 215 -27.72 11.74 -8.54
C GLY A 215 -27.14 10.33 -8.75
N PRO A 216 -27.97 9.27 -8.67
CA PRO A 216 -27.52 7.89 -8.86
C PRO A 216 -26.86 7.62 -10.22
N LEU A 217 -27.26 8.35 -11.28
CA LEU A 217 -26.63 8.24 -12.60
C LEU A 217 -25.16 8.71 -12.59
N GLY A 218 -24.80 9.60 -11.67
CA GLY A 218 -23.43 10.03 -11.45
C GLY A 218 -22.47 8.90 -11.05
N LEU A 219 -22.99 7.80 -10.49
CA LEU A 219 -22.19 6.63 -10.11
C LEU A 219 -21.48 5.99 -11.31
N VAL A 220 -22.07 6.06 -12.51
CA VAL A 220 -21.48 5.53 -13.75
C VAL A 220 -20.13 6.18 -14.06
N ILE A 221 -19.93 7.44 -13.65
CA ILE A 221 -18.69 8.20 -13.88
C ILE A 221 -17.84 8.22 -12.60
N ALA A 222 -18.47 8.39 -11.44
CA ALA A 222 -17.78 8.51 -10.16
C ALA A 222 -17.01 7.22 -9.81
N VAL A 223 -17.57 6.04 -10.06
CA VAL A 223 -16.91 4.76 -9.71
C VAL A 223 -15.64 4.53 -10.55
N PRO A 224 -15.64 4.62 -11.89
CA PRO A 224 -14.41 4.54 -12.68
C PRO A 224 -13.38 5.62 -12.32
N TRP A 225 -13.85 6.84 -12.01
CA TRP A 225 -12.96 7.91 -11.55
C TRP A 225 -12.24 7.55 -10.25
N VAL A 226 -12.99 7.11 -9.24
CA VAL A 226 -12.41 6.68 -7.95
C VAL A 226 -11.44 5.52 -8.16
N ALA A 227 -11.81 4.53 -8.98
CA ALA A 227 -10.94 3.40 -9.28
C ALA A 227 -9.62 3.87 -9.92
N LEU A 228 -9.68 4.76 -10.91
CA LEU A 228 -8.49 5.34 -11.54
C LEU A 228 -7.65 6.15 -10.54
N ALA A 229 -8.29 6.97 -9.70
CA ALA A 229 -7.61 7.76 -8.69
C ALA A 229 -6.86 6.86 -7.69
N VAL A 230 -7.49 5.78 -7.23
CA VAL A 230 -6.86 4.80 -6.34
C VAL A 230 -5.65 4.13 -7.00
N VAL A 231 -5.79 3.67 -8.24
CA VAL A 231 -4.69 3.05 -9.00
C VAL A 231 -3.50 4.01 -9.12
N VAL A 232 -3.76 5.27 -9.46
CA VAL A 232 -2.72 6.30 -9.58
C VAL A 232 -2.07 6.59 -8.23
N LEU A 233 -2.85 6.74 -7.15
CA LEU A 233 -2.31 7.03 -5.82
C LEU A 233 -1.44 5.90 -5.27
N ILE A 234 -1.82 4.63 -5.51
CA ILE A 234 -1.00 3.46 -5.15
C ILE A 234 0.33 3.52 -5.91
N ALA A 235 0.30 3.82 -7.20
CA ALA A 235 1.50 3.91 -8.02
C ALA A 235 2.42 5.07 -7.63
N LEU A 236 1.86 6.26 -7.41
CA LEU A 236 2.61 7.41 -6.91
C LEU A 236 3.23 7.11 -5.54
N GLY A 237 2.49 6.44 -4.65
CA GLY A 237 2.98 6.02 -3.36
C GLY A 237 4.18 5.08 -3.47
N ALA A 238 4.12 4.08 -4.36
CA ALA A 238 5.22 3.16 -4.59
C ALA A 238 6.45 3.87 -5.19
N VAL A 239 6.27 4.74 -6.19
CA VAL A 239 7.35 5.53 -6.80
C VAL A 239 8.02 6.43 -5.75
N PHE A 240 7.23 7.16 -4.97
CA PHE A 240 7.75 8.00 -3.89
C PHE A 240 8.49 7.18 -2.82
N GLN A 241 7.93 6.04 -2.42
CA GLN A 241 8.53 5.13 -1.45
C GLN A 241 9.89 4.60 -1.93
N THR A 242 10.00 4.25 -3.21
CA THR A 242 11.27 3.84 -3.83
C THR A 242 12.29 4.97 -3.89
N ALA A 243 11.89 6.16 -4.36
CA ALA A 243 12.79 7.31 -4.43
C ALA A 243 13.33 7.69 -3.05
N LEU A 244 12.46 7.64 -2.04
CA LEU A 244 12.85 7.90 -0.67
C LEU A 244 13.84 6.86 -0.17
N TYR A 245 13.61 5.57 -0.46
CA TYR A 245 14.51 4.51 -0.06
C TYR A 245 15.92 4.70 -0.64
N LEU A 246 15.99 4.98 -1.95
CA LEU A 246 17.27 5.20 -2.63
C LEU A 246 18.02 6.40 -2.06
N TYR A 247 17.31 7.50 -1.80
CA TYR A 247 17.94 8.66 -1.19
C TYR A 247 18.43 8.37 0.24
N ALA A 248 17.64 7.67 1.05
CA ALA A 248 17.99 7.34 2.44
C ALA A 248 19.18 6.38 2.56
N THR A 249 19.40 5.53 1.55
CA THR A 249 20.48 4.52 1.54
C THR A 249 21.74 5.02 0.84
N THR A 250 21.60 5.73 -0.29
CA THR A 250 22.75 6.14 -1.13
C THR A 250 23.19 7.60 -0.89
N GLY A 251 22.31 8.44 -0.33
CA GLY A 251 22.52 9.89 -0.23
C GLY A 251 22.46 10.63 -1.58
N ALA A 252 22.26 9.93 -2.69
CA ALA A 252 22.12 10.48 -4.03
C ALA A 252 20.63 10.70 -4.37
N VAL A 253 20.36 11.74 -5.17
CA VAL A 253 19.02 11.96 -5.72
C VAL A 253 18.83 10.98 -6.89
N PRO A 254 17.80 10.12 -6.87
CA PRO A 254 17.56 9.17 -7.95
C PRO A 254 17.13 9.88 -9.24
N ASP A 255 17.36 9.22 -10.38
CA ASP A 255 16.98 9.75 -11.69
C ASP A 255 15.47 10.05 -11.76
N GLY A 256 15.12 11.18 -12.34
CA GLY A 256 13.73 11.69 -12.42
C GLY A 256 13.25 12.46 -11.19
N PHE A 257 14.09 12.60 -10.16
CA PHE A 257 13.81 13.39 -8.96
C PHE A 257 14.78 14.57 -8.77
N GLU A 258 15.54 14.96 -9.79
CA GLU A 258 16.59 15.99 -9.74
C GLU A 258 16.05 17.36 -9.30
N ASP A 259 14.87 17.73 -9.80
CA ASP A 259 14.18 19.00 -9.47
C ASP A 259 13.25 18.88 -8.25
N SER A 260 13.28 17.74 -7.55
CA SER A 260 12.39 17.51 -6.43
C SER A 260 12.93 18.16 -5.14
N PRO A 261 12.04 18.61 -4.24
CA PRO A 261 12.46 19.01 -2.91
C PRO A 261 12.82 17.79 -2.05
N LEU A 262 13.25 16.64 -2.59
CA LEU A 262 13.68 15.48 -1.79
C LEU A 262 14.77 15.90 -0.78
N ARG A 263 15.74 16.70 -1.22
CA ARG A 263 16.77 17.27 -0.32
C ARG A 263 16.15 18.14 0.77
N GLU A 264 15.16 18.98 0.47
CA GLU A 264 14.51 19.86 1.46
C GLU A 264 13.45 19.16 2.33
N ALA A 265 12.89 18.05 1.83
CA ALA A 265 11.98 17.19 2.57
C ALA A 265 12.76 16.34 3.58
N LEU A 266 14.04 16.06 3.31
CA LEU A 266 14.90 15.16 4.09
C LEU A 266 16.06 15.88 4.78
N ALA A 267 16.28 17.17 4.51
CA ALA A 267 17.22 18.00 5.25
C ALA A 267 16.67 18.23 6.66
N THR A 268 17.35 17.61 7.62
CA THR A 268 17.29 17.98 9.03
C THR A 268 17.72 19.45 9.16
N HIS A 269 16.85 20.30 9.71
CA HIS A 269 17.33 21.44 10.48
C HIS A 269 17.65 20.97 11.89
#